data_AF-A0AAD9B177-F1
#
_entry.id   AF-A0AAD9B177-F1
#
_cell.length_a   1.000
_cell.length_b   1.000
_cell.length_c   1.000
_cell.angle_alpha   90.00
_cell.angle_beta   90.00
_cell.angle_gamma   90.00
#
_symmetry.space_group_name_H-M   'P 1'
#
loop_
_entity.id
_entity.type
_entity.pdbx_description
1 polymer ?
#
loop_
_entity_poly.entity_id
_entity_poly.type
_entity_poly.pdbx_seq_one_letter_code
_entity_poly.pdbx_strand_id
1 'polypeptide(L)'
;MDLKALETKWRTVLSSILDELTGDEFRKLLFNLEKIPQGKKGGRPRGDMPSVIIQYYGTEGSIALIDRQMRNLPRLDAAVQQPLRGMKDELKKLQEKSKEVSGSSGETQIMIDSTQKLALSPQAPQRFPEAAVKPRG
;
A
#
# COMPACT_ATOMS: atom_id res chain seq x y z
N MET A 1 -6.01 -20.97 -7.67
CA MET A 1 -4.67 -20.74 -7.10
C MET A 1 -4.87 -20.39 -5.64
N ASP A 2 -4.06 -20.96 -4.77
CA ASP A 2 -4.11 -20.75 -3.33
C ASP A 2 -2.89 -19.93 -2.90
N LEU A 3 -2.96 -19.29 -1.73
CA LEU A 3 -1.89 -18.43 -1.19
C LEU A 3 -0.51 -19.10 -1.19
N LYS A 4 -0.46 -20.39 -0.87
CA LYS A 4 0.79 -21.17 -0.81
C LYS A 4 1.42 -21.42 -2.18
N ALA A 5 0.58 -21.58 -3.23
CA ALA A 5 1.05 -21.69 -4.60
C ALA A 5 1.58 -20.33 -5.11
N LEU A 6 0.89 -19.25 -4.77
CA LEU A 6 1.33 -17.88 -5.08
C LEU A 6 2.65 -17.57 -4.40
N GLU A 7 2.81 -17.93 -3.13
CA GLU A 7 4.07 -17.75 -2.39
C GLU A 7 5.24 -18.48 -3.05
N THR A 8 5.03 -19.75 -3.43
CA THR A 8 6.09 -20.56 -4.07
C THR A 8 6.49 -19.96 -5.41
N LYS A 9 5.52 -19.56 -6.23
CA LYS A 9 5.77 -18.87 -7.51
C LYS A 9 6.45 -17.53 -7.28
N TRP A 10 6.00 -16.78 -6.28
CA TRP A 10 6.57 -15.49 -5.91
C TRP A 10 8.03 -15.63 -5.52
N ARG A 11 8.38 -16.63 -4.70
CA ARG A 11 9.76 -16.89 -4.30
C ARG A 11 10.67 -17.10 -5.51
N THR A 12 10.22 -17.87 -6.49
CA THR A 12 10.97 -18.10 -7.72
C THR A 12 11.13 -16.82 -8.54
N VAL A 13 10.03 -16.09 -8.75
CA VAL A 13 10.05 -14.81 -9.48
C VAL A 13 10.95 -13.78 -8.78
N LEU A 14 10.83 -13.67 -7.47
CA LEU A 14 11.65 -12.79 -6.64
C LEU A 14 13.13 -13.20 -6.73
N SER A 15 13.45 -14.49 -6.73
CA SER A 15 14.82 -14.94 -6.94
C SER A 15 15.38 -14.48 -8.28
N SER A 16 14.62 -14.63 -9.38
CA SER A 16 15.06 -14.16 -10.70
C SER A 16 15.21 -12.63 -10.75
N ILE A 17 14.25 -11.88 -10.19
CA ILE A 17 14.35 -10.41 -10.12
C ILE A 17 15.58 -10.00 -9.32
N LEU A 18 15.79 -10.65 -8.17
CA LEU A 18 16.94 -10.36 -7.34
C LEU A 18 18.22 -10.68 -8.09
N ASP A 19 18.27 -11.71 -8.95
CA ASP A 19 19.45 -12.10 -9.73
C ASP A 19 19.84 -11.08 -10.81
N GLU A 20 18.83 -10.49 -11.46
CA GLU A 20 18.99 -9.42 -12.46
C GLU A 20 19.56 -8.12 -11.87
N LEU A 21 19.44 -7.90 -10.55
CA LEU A 21 20.02 -6.72 -9.91
C LEU A 21 21.55 -6.72 -9.98
N THR A 22 22.20 -5.56 -10.00
CA THR A 22 23.65 -5.51 -9.71
C THR A 22 23.89 -5.62 -8.21
N GLY A 23 25.12 -5.95 -7.79
CA GLY A 23 25.46 -6.06 -6.37
C GLY A 23 25.17 -4.78 -5.57
N ASP A 24 25.28 -3.60 -6.18
CA ASP A 24 24.98 -2.31 -5.54
C ASP A 24 23.48 -2.06 -5.41
N GLU A 25 22.70 -2.37 -6.43
CA GLU A 25 21.25 -2.23 -6.40
C GLU A 25 20.60 -3.23 -5.45
N PHE A 26 21.13 -4.46 -5.42
CA PHE A 26 20.75 -5.47 -4.45
C PHE A 26 21.03 -4.99 -3.01
N ARG A 27 22.22 -4.44 -2.74
CA ARG A 27 22.56 -3.88 -1.43
C ARG A 27 21.66 -2.72 -1.03
N LYS A 28 21.36 -1.80 -1.96
CA LYS A 28 20.43 -0.67 -1.72
C LYS A 28 19.01 -1.16 -1.44
N LEU A 29 18.53 -2.14 -2.19
CA LEU A 29 17.24 -2.76 -1.95
C LEU A 29 17.18 -3.35 -0.55
N LEU A 30 18.16 -4.18 -0.17
CA LEU A 30 18.25 -4.77 1.16
C LEU A 30 18.34 -3.73 2.28
N PHE A 31 19.08 -2.65 2.07
CA PHE A 31 19.20 -1.55 3.03
C PHE A 31 17.82 -0.96 3.33
N ASN A 32 17.00 -0.72 2.31
CA ASN A 32 15.66 -0.15 2.44
C ASN A 32 14.60 -1.13 3.02
N LEU A 33 14.96 -2.39 3.33
CA LEU A 33 14.05 -3.35 3.97
C LEU A 33 14.01 -3.16 5.49
N GLU A 34 13.37 -2.10 5.98
CA GLU A 34 13.41 -1.70 7.40
C GLU A 34 12.89 -2.78 8.38
N LYS A 35 11.94 -3.63 7.98
CA LYS A 35 11.41 -4.70 8.86
C LYS A 35 12.41 -5.81 9.12
N ILE A 36 13.40 -5.98 8.26
CA ILE A 36 14.42 -7.01 8.42
C ILE A 36 15.60 -6.36 9.16
N PRO A 37 16.02 -6.89 10.32
CA PRO A 37 17.17 -6.36 11.03
C PRO A 37 18.45 -6.54 10.22
N GLN A 38 19.36 -5.56 10.23
CA GLN A 38 20.60 -5.56 9.45
C GLN A 38 21.46 -6.82 9.69
N GLY A 39 21.52 -7.32 10.93
CA GLY A 39 22.23 -8.56 11.27
C GLY A 39 21.68 -9.82 10.61
N LYS A 40 20.45 -9.80 10.09
CA LYS A 40 19.85 -10.90 9.32
C LYS A 40 20.02 -10.75 7.80
N LYS A 41 20.54 -9.61 7.33
CA LYS A 41 20.78 -9.26 5.91
C LYS A 41 22.22 -9.52 5.47
N GLY A 42 23.19 -9.13 6.29
CA GLY A 42 24.60 -9.07 5.88
C GLY A 42 25.33 -10.41 5.76
N GLY A 43 24.79 -11.48 6.32
CA GLY A 43 25.42 -12.81 6.34
C GLY A 43 24.73 -13.88 5.49
N ARG A 44 23.70 -13.51 4.69
CA ARG A 44 22.93 -14.49 3.92
C ARG A 44 23.25 -14.44 2.42
N PRO A 45 23.29 -15.61 1.75
CA PRO A 45 23.46 -15.66 0.32
C PRO A 45 22.23 -15.08 -0.40
N ARG A 46 22.45 -14.55 -1.60
CA ARG A 46 21.42 -13.90 -2.43
C ARG A 46 20.18 -14.78 -2.63
N GLY A 47 20.39 -16.08 -2.83
CA GLY A 47 19.33 -17.07 -3.06
C GLY A 47 18.42 -17.33 -1.85
N ASP A 48 18.87 -17.03 -0.63
CA ASP A 48 18.04 -17.17 0.58
C ASP A 48 17.16 -15.94 0.83
N MET A 49 17.56 -14.77 0.30
CA MET A 49 16.85 -13.52 0.57
C MET A 49 15.38 -13.49 0.12
N PRO A 50 14.96 -14.13 -1.00
CA PRO A 50 13.55 -14.24 -1.34
C PRO A 50 12.69 -14.79 -0.19
N SER A 51 13.14 -15.89 0.43
CA SER A 51 12.43 -16.53 1.54
C SER A 51 12.34 -15.61 2.76
N VAL A 52 13.40 -14.88 3.06
CA VAL A 52 13.44 -13.93 4.19
C VAL A 52 12.49 -12.76 3.97
N ILE A 53 12.50 -12.19 2.76
CA ILE A 53 11.65 -11.06 2.41
C ILE A 53 10.18 -11.46 2.57
N ILE A 54 9.80 -12.63 2.05
CA ILE A 54 8.44 -13.17 2.17
C ILE A 54 8.10 -13.44 3.64
N GLN A 55 9.02 -14.02 4.43
CA GLN A 55 8.78 -14.32 5.84
C GLN A 55 8.46 -13.07 6.68
N TYR A 56 9.15 -11.95 6.43
CA TYR A 56 8.97 -10.72 7.23
C TYR A 56 7.87 -9.79 6.71
N TYR A 57 7.58 -9.81 5.40
CA TYR A 57 6.60 -8.91 4.78
C TYR A 57 5.32 -9.61 4.32
N GLY A 58 5.29 -10.94 4.33
CA GLY A 58 4.26 -11.73 3.66
C GLY A 58 4.37 -11.66 2.14
N THR A 59 3.66 -12.55 1.43
CA THR A 59 3.65 -12.60 -0.04
C THR A 59 3.15 -11.28 -0.63
N GLU A 60 2.03 -10.74 -0.15
CA GLU A 60 1.42 -9.51 -0.68
C GLU A 60 2.27 -8.27 -0.38
N GLY A 61 2.71 -8.15 0.88
CA GLY A 61 3.52 -7.02 1.33
C GLY A 61 4.89 -7.00 0.64
N SER A 62 5.49 -8.16 0.39
CA SER A 62 6.75 -8.23 -0.34
C SER A 62 6.59 -7.86 -1.82
N ILE A 63 5.51 -8.26 -2.51
CA ILE A 63 5.25 -7.84 -3.90
C ILE A 63 5.15 -6.31 -4.00
N ALA A 64 4.37 -5.67 -3.14
CA ALA A 64 4.19 -4.22 -3.15
C ALA A 64 5.49 -3.47 -2.79
N LEU A 65 6.24 -4.00 -1.82
CA LEU A 65 7.53 -3.43 -1.41
C LEU A 65 8.55 -3.47 -2.55
N ILE A 66 8.68 -4.62 -3.22
CA ILE A 66 9.63 -4.79 -4.33
C ILE A 66 9.24 -3.88 -5.50
N ASP A 67 7.95 -3.78 -5.88
CA ASP A 67 7.49 -2.83 -6.91
C ASP A 67 7.93 -1.39 -6.59
N ARG A 68 7.74 -0.95 -5.34
CA ARG A 68 8.17 0.38 -4.90
C ARG A 68 9.69 0.55 -4.96
N GLN A 69 10.46 -0.45 -4.53
CA GLN A 69 11.91 -0.35 -4.58
C GLN A 69 12.47 -0.36 -6.00
N MET A 70 11.86 -1.10 -6.93
CA MET A 70 12.27 -1.07 -8.34
C MET A 70 12.03 0.31 -8.96
N ARG A 71 10.94 1.00 -8.59
CA ARG A 71 10.71 2.40 -8.99
C ARG A 71 11.74 3.36 -8.41
N ASN A 72 12.20 3.11 -7.18
CA ASN A 72 13.25 3.91 -6.53
C ASN A 72 14.65 3.67 -7.11
N LEU A 73 14.92 2.49 -7.67
CA LEU A 73 16.19 2.11 -8.31
C LEU A 73 16.20 2.36 -9.84
N PRO A 74 15.36 3.29 -10.33
CA PRO A 74 14.84 3.38 -11.70
C PRO A 74 14.90 2.11 -12.58
N ARG A 75 14.63 0.92 -12.03
CA ARG A 75 14.74 -0.35 -12.74
C ARG A 75 13.48 -0.59 -13.57
N LEU A 76 13.36 0.13 -14.67
CA LEU A 76 12.25 0.06 -15.63
C LEU A 76 12.42 -1.07 -16.66
N ASP A 77 13.42 -1.91 -16.49
CA ASP A 77 13.69 -3.06 -17.33
C ASP A 77 12.51 -4.01 -17.40
N ALA A 78 12.22 -4.48 -18.62
CA ALA A 78 11.14 -5.41 -18.88
C ALA A 78 11.35 -6.75 -18.15
N ALA A 79 12.59 -7.18 -17.96
CA ALA A 79 12.96 -8.39 -17.22
C ALA A 79 12.51 -8.36 -15.75
N VAL A 80 12.44 -7.17 -15.14
CA VAL A 80 12.03 -6.99 -13.75
C VAL A 80 10.54 -6.61 -13.65
N GLN A 81 10.08 -5.71 -14.52
CA GLN A 81 8.72 -5.17 -14.47
C GLN A 81 7.65 -6.14 -14.97
N GLN A 82 7.94 -6.97 -15.99
CA GLN A 82 6.96 -7.94 -16.49
C GLN A 82 6.63 -9.02 -15.46
N PRO A 83 7.60 -9.67 -14.79
CA PRO A 83 7.29 -10.66 -13.75
C PRO A 83 6.57 -10.04 -12.55
N LEU A 84 6.95 -8.83 -12.13
CA LEU A 84 6.25 -8.09 -11.07
C LEU A 84 4.79 -7.81 -11.42
N ARG A 85 4.52 -7.34 -12.64
CA ARG A 85 3.16 -7.10 -13.11
C ARG A 85 2.33 -8.39 -13.11
N GLY A 86 2.90 -9.50 -13.59
CA GLY A 86 2.23 -10.80 -13.57
C GLY A 86 1.82 -11.23 -12.16
N MET A 87 2.72 -11.07 -11.19
CA MET A 87 2.44 -11.41 -9.79
C MET A 87 1.37 -10.52 -9.15
N LYS A 88 1.34 -9.23 -9.49
CA LYS A 88 0.30 -8.30 -9.01
C LYS A 88 -1.08 -8.65 -9.58
N ASP A 89 -1.13 -9.04 -10.86
CA ASP A 89 -2.39 -9.44 -11.51
C ASP A 89 -2.94 -10.73 -10.90
N GLU A 90 -2.07 -11.72 -10.66
CA GLU A 90 -2.45 -12.95 -9.97
C GLU A 90 -2.88 -12.70 -8.53
N LEU A 91 -2.21 -11.79 -7.82
CA LEU A 91 -2.62 -11.39 -6.49
C LEU A 91 -4.01 -10.74 -6.49
N LYS A 92 -4.29 -9.85 -7.46
CA LYS A 92 -5.61 -9.20 -7.60
C LYS A 92 -6.70 -10.23 -7.87
N LYS A 93 -6.47 -11.16 -8.80
CA LYS A 93 -7.39 -12.27 -9.10
C LYS A 93 -7.70 -13.12 -7.86
N LEU A 94 -6.69 -13.39 -7.03
CA LEU A 94 -6.87 -14.14 -5.80
C LEU A 94 -7.75 -13.39 -4.78
N GLN A 95 -7.52 -12.08 -4.62
CA GLN A 95 -8.34 -11.25 -3.75
C GLN A 95 -9.79 -11.13 -4.25
N GLU A 96 -10.00 -10.96 -5.55
CA GLU A 96 -11.34 -10.90 -6.16
C GLU A 96 -12.11 -12.20 -5.93
N LYS A 97 -11.46 -13.36 -6.12
CA LYS A 97 -12.06 -14.67 -5.84
C LYS A 97 -12.42 -14.85 -4.36
N SER A 98 -11.60 -14.34 -3.43
CA SER A 98 -11.89 -14.41 -1.99
C SER A 98 -13.07 -13.52 -1.58
N LYS A 99 -13.28 -12.38 -2.25
CA LYS A 99 -14.43 -11.49 -2.03
C LYS A 99 -15.74 -12.08 -2.52
N GLU A 100 -15.72 -12.82 -3.62
CA GLU A 100 -16.93 -13.46 -4.18
C GLU A 100 -17.51 -14.54 -3.25
N VAL A 101 -16.65 -15.25 -2.50
CA VAL A 101 -17.07 -16.27 -1.53
C VAL A 101 -17.64 -15.65 -0.24
N SER A 102 -17.28 -14.40 0.08
CA SER A 102 -17.83 -13.65 1.23
C SER A 102 -19.00 -12.72 0.83
N GLY A 103 -19.41 -12.72 -0.45
CA GLY A 103 -20.33 -11.77 -1.04
C GLY A 103 -21.77 -12.26 -1.24
N SER A 104 -22.22 -13.28 -0.49
CA SER A 104 -23.65 -13.56 -0.35
C SER A 104 -24.18 -13.02 0.97
N SER A 105 -24.21 -11.68 1.08
CA SER A 105 -25.22 -10.97 1.86
C SER A 105 -25.16 -9.48 1.56
N GLY A 106 -26.23 -8.95 0.96
CA GLY A 106 -26.56 -7.53 1.03
C GLY A 106 -26.23 -6.70 -0.19
N GLU A 107 -27.07 -6.82 -1.21
CA GLU A 107 -27.49 -5.69 -2.03
C GLU A 107 -27.76 -4.46 -1.16
N THR A 108 -27.28 -3.27 -1.54
CA THR A 108 -28.14 -2.18 -2.01
C THR A 108 -27.32 -0.93 -2.33
N GLN A 109 -27.24 -0.68 -3.64
CA GLN A 109 -27.45 0.62 -4.28
C GLN A 109 -27.75 1.78 -3.30
N ILE A 110 -26.80 2.70 -3.10
CA ILE A 110 -27.13 4.06 -2.63
C ILE A 110 -27.01 5.00 -3.82
N MET A 111 -28.09 5.01 -4.61
CA MET A 111 -28.56 6.23 -5.27
C MET A 111 -29.75 6.69 -4.43
N ILE A 112 -29.60 7.77 -3.66
CA ILE A 112 -30.71 8.71 -3.47
C ILE A 112 -30.19 10.14 -3.51
N ASP A 113 -30.78 10.81 -4.49
CA ASP A 113 -30.81 12.23 -4.77
C ASP A 113 -31.47 13.04 -3.63
N SER A 114 -31.00 14.28 -3.51
CA SER A 114 -31.69 15.48 -3.03
C SER A 114 -33.02 15.34 -2.29
N THR A 115 -33.01 15.71 -1.00
CA THR A 115 -34.15 16.43 -0.41
C THR A 115 -33.71 17.35 0.71
N GLN A 116 -33.93 18.64 0.47
CA GLN A 116 -33.86 19.72 1.46
C GLN A 116 -34.98 19.54 2.49
N LYS A 117 -34.79 19.98 3.74
CA LYS A 117 -35.72 20.89 4.48
C LYS A 117 -35.27 21.11 5.93
N LEU A 118 -35.02 22.38 6.24
CA LEU A 118 -35.19 23.10 7.52
C LEU A 118 -34.82 22.40 8.85
N ALA A 119 -33.81 22.95 9.52
CA ALA A 119 -33.98 23.36 10.92
C ALA A 119 -33.17 24.64 11.18
N LEU A 120 -33.88 25.75 11.03
CA LEU A 120 -33.54 27.06 11.54
C LEU A 120 -33.45 26.97 13.07
N SER A 121 -32.34 27.40 13.67
CA SER A 121 -32.37 27.88 15.05
C SER A 121 -31.47 29.11 15.21
N PRO A 122 -32.01 30.20 15.77
CA PRO A 122 -31.46 31.55 15.67
C PRO A 122 -30.37 31.81 16.71
N GLN A 123 -29.28 32.46 16.30
CA GLN A 123 -28.45 33.22 17.23
C GLN A 123 -28.50 34.69 16.82
N ALA A 124 -29.21 35.45 17.65
CA ALA A 124 -29.54 36.84 17.44
C ALA A 124 -28.28 37.74 17.43
N PRO A 125 -28.31 38.85 16.67
CA PRO A 125 -27.24 39.83 16.63
C PRO A 125 -27.37 40.81 17.80
N GLN A 126 -26.43 40.80 18.74
CA GLN A 126 -26.32 41.87 19.76
C GLN A 126 -25.25 42.88 19.35
N ARG A 127 -25.76 43.84 18.58
CA ARG A 127 -25.34 45.21 18.37
C ARG A 127 -24.87 45.87 19.68
N PHE A 128 -23.58 46.17 19.77
CA PHE A 128 -23.08 47.13 20.76
C PHE A 128 -23.43 48.55 20.29
N PRO A 129 -23.96 49.42 21.16
CA PRO A 129 -24.33 50.78 20.78
C PRO A 129 -23.10 51.70 20.68
N GLU A 130 -23.15 52.51 19.64
CA GLU A 130 -22.42 53.75 19.44
C GLU A 130 -22.88 54.85 20.43
N ALA A 131 -21.98 55.82 20.65
CA ALA A 131 -22.18 57.17 21.20
C ALA A 131 -21.97 57.41 22.71
N ALA A 132 -20.77 57.94 23.00
CA ALA A 132 -20.54 59.33 23.44
C ALA A 132 -21.16 59.90 24.74
N VAL A 133 -20.22 60.41 25.55
CA VAL A 133 -20.26 61.66 26.33
C VAL A 133 -20.89 61.64 27.73
N LYS A 134 -20.07 61.95 28.76
CA LYS A 134 -20.23 63.12 29.65
C LYS A 134 -19.05 63.30 30.64
N PRO A 135 -18.93 64.46 31.34
CA PRO A 135 -17.65 65.14 31.63
C PRO A 135 -17.28 65.24 33.12
N ARG A 136 -16.17 65.97 33.37
CA ARG A 136 -15.72 66.68 34.58
C ARG A 136 -15.01 65.88 35.68
N GLY A 137 -13.70 66.14 35.76
CA GLY A 137 -12.97 66.54 36.96
C GLY A 137 -12.04 67.67 36.55
#